data_AF-A0A7W1E4D0-F1
#
_entry.id   AF-A0A7W1E4D0-F1
#
_cell.length_a   1.000
_cell.length_b   1.000
_cell.length_c   1.000
_cell.angle_alpha   90.00
_cell.angle_beta   90.00
_cell.angle_gamma   90.00
#
_symmetry.space_group_name_H-M   'P 1'
#
loop_
_entity.id
_entity.type
_entity.pdbx_description
1 polymer ?
#
loop_
_entity_poly.entity_id
_entity_poly.type
_entity_poly.pdbx_seq_one_letter_code
_entity_poly.pdbx_strand_id
1 'polypeptide(L)' 'LLGIVGAGGYIRMGSSGSVLRGELERAGRWAQINTFGGGVNEVQRDIVATVGLGLPRGTR' A
#
# COMPACT_ATOMS: atom_id res chain seq x y z
N LEU A 1 -5.74 9.63 -3.99
CA LEU A 1 -6.19 9.68 -5.39
C LEU A 1 -7.55 9.01 -5.60
N LEU A 2 -7.76 7.75 -5.19
CA LEU A 2 -9.07 7.07 -5.32
C LEU A 2 -10.24 7.91 -4.78
N GLY A 3 -10.12 8.45 -3.56
CA GLY A 3 -11.16 9.32 -2.98
C GLY A 3 -11.35 10.67 -3.68
N ILE A 4 -10.35 11.18 -4.41
CA ILE A 4 -10.44 12.42 -5.18
C ILE A 4 -11.19 12.18 -6.50
N VAL A 5 -10.88 11.06 -7.16
CA VAL A 5 -11.51 10.66 -8.42
C VAL A 5 -12.93 10.09 -8.18
N GLY A 6 -13.23 9.72 -6.94
CA GLY A 6 -14.54 9.22 -6.54
C GLY A 6 -14.85 7.86 -7.19
N ALA A 7 -16.12 7.62 -7.48
CA ALA A 7 -16.60 6.32 -7.98
C ALA A 7 -15.85 5.83 -9.23
N GLY A 8 -15.47 6.74 -10.13
CA GLY A 8 -14.72 6.38 -11.35
C GLY A 8 -13.35 5.76 -11.07
N GLY A 9 -12.71 6.10 -9.95
CA GLY A 9 -11.39 5.59 -9.56
C GLY A 9 -11.38 4.09 -9.24
N TYR A 10 -12.55 3.50 -8.98
CA TYR A 10 -12.73 2.09 -8.62
C TYR A 10 -13.18 1.24 -9.82
N ILE A 11 -13.31 1.82 -11.01
CA ILE A 11 -13.69 1.07 -12.22
C ILE A 11 -12.48 0.35 -12.80
N ARG A 12 -12.61 -0.97 -13.02
CA ARG A 12 -11.53 -1.83 -13.49
C ARG A 12 -11.15 -1.54 -14.95
N MET A 13 -9.88 -1.76 -15.27
CA MET A 13 -9.38 -1.70 -16.65
C MET A 13 -10.22 -2.57 -17.59
N GLY A 14 -10.56 -2.04 -18.76
CA GLY A 14 -11.38 -2.72 -19.77
C GLY A 14 -12.89 -2.54 -19.58
N SER A 15 -13.34 -1.97 -18.46
CA SER A 15 -14.74 -1.61 -18.26
C SER A 15 -15.07 -0.23 -18.84
N SER A 16 -16.31 -0.06 -19.29
CA SER A 16 -16.85 1.26 -19.68
C SER A 16 -16.78 2.22 -18.50
N GLY A 17 -16.38 3.47 -18.76
CA GLY A 17 -16.20 4.48 -17.71
C GLY A 17 -14.88 4.36 -16.93
N SER A 18 -13.99 3.43 -17.29
CA SER A 18 -12.65 3.37 -16.68
C SER A 18 -11.87 4.67 -16.94
N VAL A 19 -11.36 5.27 -15.86
CA VAL A 19 -10.55 6.49 -15.92
C VAL A 19 -9.07 6.13 -15.83
N LEU A 20 -8.20 6.93 -16.46
CA LEU A 20 -6.75 6.72 -16.43
C LEU A 20 -6.36 5.28 -16.80
N ARG A 21 -7.04 4.69 -17.78
CA ARG A 21 -6.84 3.30 -18.24
C ARG A 21 -7.03 2.24 -17.12
N GLY A 22 -7.75 2.55 -16.04
CA GLY A 22 -7.96 1.66 -14.90
C GLY A 22 -6.76 1.54 -13.95
N GLU A 23 -5.76 2.41 -14.09
CA GLU A 23 -4.51 2.31 -13.34
C GLU A 23 -4.67 2.61 -11.84
N LEU A 24 -5.59 3.51 -11.47
CA LEU A 24 -5.85 3.80 -10.06
C LEU A 24 -6.47 2.62 -9.32
N GLU A 25 -7.44 1.96 -9.94
CA GLU A 25 -8.08 0.74 -9.41
C GLU A 25 -7.03 -0.37 -9.24
N ARG A 26 -6.23 -0.59 -10.28
CA ARG A 26 -5.16 -1.58 -10.29
C ARG A 26 -4.16 -1.30 -9.17
N ALA A 27 -3.60 -0.09 -9.11
CA ALA A 27 -2.63 0.30 -8.10
C ALA A 27 -3.20 0.15 -6.67
N GLY A 28 -4.46 0.52 -6.44
CA GLY A 28 -5.12 0.37 -5.14
C GLY A 28 -5.18 -1.07 -4.64
N ARG A 29 -5.53 -2.02 -5.52
CA ARG A 29 -5.49 -3.45 -5.19
C ARG A 29 -4.08 -3.98 -4.99
N TRP A 30 -3.15 -3.61 -5.87
CA TRP A 30 -1.77 -4.09 -5.82
C TRP A 30 -1.01 -3.60 -4.57
N ALA A 31 -1.28 -2.37 -4.12
CA ALA A 31 -0.59 -1.77 -2.98
C ALA A 31 -0.71 -2.56 -1.67
N GLN A 32 -1.74 -3.40 -1.51
CA GLN A 32 -1.92 -4.21 -0.30
C GLN A 32 -0.75 -5.17 -0.06
N ILE A 33 -0.23 -5.78 -1.14
CA ILE A 33 0.86 -6.75 -1.06
C ILE A 33 2.16 -6.10 -0.57
N ASN A 34 2.37 -4.82 -0.87
CA ASN A 34 3.58 -4.09 -0.50
C ASN A 34 3.69 -3.82 1.01
N THR A 35 2.65 -4.11 1.79
CA THR A 35 2.69 -3.95 3.26
C THR A 35 3.35 -5.15 3.96
N PHE A 36 3.46 -6.29 3.27
CA PHE A 36 4.05 -7.52 3.79
C PHE A 36 5.11 -8.14 2.87
N GLY A 37 5.02 -7.94 1.56
CA GLY A 37 6.01 -8.39 0.59
C GLY A 37 7.34 -7.68 0.79
N GLY A 38 8.45 -8.43 0.79
CA GLY A 38 9.78 -7.87 1.05
C GLY A 38 10.06 -7.57 2.53
N GLY A 39 9.20 -8.05 3.44
CA GLY A 39 9.32 -7.85 4.88
C GLY A 39 8.18 -6.99 5.41
N VAL A 40 7.41 -7.53 6.36
CA VAL A 40 6.21 -6.87 6.89
C VAL A 40 6.54 -5.57 7.64
N ASN A 41 5.67 -4.57 7.49
CA ASN A 41 5.86 -3.23 8.04
C ASN A 41 6.12 -3.22 9.56
N GLU A 42 5.58 -4.15 10.32
CA GLU A 42 5.88 -4.33 11.75
C GLU A 42 7.37 -4.64 11.96
N VAL A 43 7.91 -5.60 11.21
CA VAL A 43 9.33 -5.97 11.30
C VAL A 43 10.23 -4.84 10.81
N GLN A 44 9.84 -4.15 9.73
CA GLN A 44 10.60 -3.00 9.25
C GLN A 44 10.60 -1.85 10.27
N ARG A 45 9.47 -1.60 10.95
CA ARG A 45 9.40 -0.63 12.07
C ARG A 45 10.28 -1.04 13.24
N ASP A 46 10.32 -2.33 13.58
CA ASP A 46 11.24 -2.85 14.62
C ASP A 46 12.72 -2.62 14.24
N ILE A 47 13.07 -2.81 12.95
CA ILE A 47 14.43 -2.54 12.45
C ILE A 47 14.75 -1.05 12.58
N VAL A 48 13.86 -0.16 12.16
CA VAL A 48 14.05 1.29 12.33
C VAL A 48 14.21 1.66 13.80
N ALA A 49 13.37 1.13 14.69
CA ALA A 49 13.44 1.40 16.12
C ALA A 49 14.77 0.94 16.73
N THR A 50 15.22 -0.27 16.43
CA THR A 50 16.39 -0.88 17.08
C THR A 50 17.71 -0.46 16.43
N VAL A 51 17.78 -0.48 15.10
CA VAL A 51 19.00 -0.15 14.33
C VAL A 51 19.09 1.35 14.09
N GLY A 52 17.98 1.99 13.70
CA GLY A 52 17.95 3.41 13.38
C GLY A 52 17.94 4.33 14.60
N LEU A 53 17.22 3.94 15.67
CA LEU A 53 17.01 4.78 16.85
C LEU A 53 17.64 4.23 18.14
N GLY A 54 18.23 3.04 18.12
CA GLY A 54 18.88 2.44 19.30
C GLY A 54 17.93 2.03 20.43
N LEU A 55 16.62 1.91 20.14
CA LEU A 55 15.64 1.50 21.13
C LEU A 55 15.84 0.02 21.53
N PRO A 56 15.61 -0.34 22.80
CA PRO A 56 15.64 -1.74 23.22
C PRO A 56 14.61 -2.55 22.41
N ARG A 57 14.93 -3.81 22.12
CA ARG A 57 14.01 -4.70 21.41
C ARG A 57 12.74 -4.88 22.25
N GLY A 58 11.57 -4.68 21.65
CA GLY A 58 10.29 -4.95 22.31
C GLY A 58 10.20 -6.43 22.72
N THR A 59 9.59 -6.69 23.87
CA THR A 59 9.18 -8.04 24.27
C THR A 59 8.03 -8.49 23.37
N ARG A 60 8.27 -9.54 22.57
CA ARG A 60 7.24 -10.21 21.78
C ARG A 60 6.62 -11.34 22.56
#